data_AF-A0A5N7D1D0-F1
#
_entry.id   AF-A0A5N7D1D0-F1
#
_cell.length_a   1.000
_cell.length_b   1.000
_cell.length_c   1.000
_cell.angle_alpha   90.00
_cell.angle_beta   90.00
_cell.angle_gamma   90.00
#
_symmetry.space_group_name_H-M   'P 1'
#
loop_
_entity.id
_entity.type
_entity.pdbx_description
1 polymer ?
#
loop_
_entity_poly.entity_id
_entity_poly.type
_entity_poly.pdbx_seq_one_letter_code
_entity_poly.pdbx_strand_id
1 'polypeptide(L)'
;MSRTSIEIPAEVSWSKAFDYYNGDDTTTTRTDKYTWSRKMVKGRFREDANQAIAEAKFRGQFTGEYGASWDVVSAKARVEYEVSADIKNTVNSVTRDEVKEEIFESGEEVTEYKIGPENRLIGYRMHFNGGGVSVASRQIITRPEPDPNFEKVLSSNITCALEAKRFLRGIQVVYGDKEWQRPDNCIPVDNNKSPDINKGFSYSNYVWLVPLWGIKASDSETCTSLSCRLSDDAETGSVDLAAGAGGKYRYLDIGRNPAIRYKITEVLMIRGDFGVSREDAWKWGWSGVSNDFNEGRKHDYIQLLWKSIKVDDTVLS
;
A
#
# COMPACT_ATOMS: atom_id res chain seq x y z
N MET A 1 -11.83 3.41 14.60
CA MET A 1 -11.63 1.99 14.22
C MET A 1 -10.34 1.52 14.87
N SER A 2 -10.35 0.42 15.62
CA SER A 2 -9.13 -0.18 16.18
C SER A 2 -8.23 -0.61 15.02
N ARG A 3 -7.03 -0.03 14.90
CA ARG A 3 -6.06 -0.43 13.89
C ARG A 3 -5.58 -1.83 14.22
N THR A 4 -5.85 -2.80 13.35
CA THR A 4 -5.29 -4.14 13.42
C THR A 4 -3.78 -4.04 13.25
N SER A 5 -3.02 -4.84 13.99
CA SER A 5 -1.56 -4.88 13.87
C SER A 5 -1.04 -6.31 13.89
N ILE A 6 0.10 -6.52 13.25
CA ILE A 6 0.89 -7.75 13.33
C ILE A 6 2.32 -7.44 13.77
N GLU A 7 3.04 -8.47 14.15
CA GLU A 7 4.46 -8.40 14.46
C GLU A 7 5.24 -9.29 13.50
N ILE A 8 6.25 -8.72 12.85
CA ILE A 8 7.23 -9.46 12.05
C ILE A 8 8.48 -9.66 12.91
N PRO A 9 8.95 -10.91 13.10
CA PRO A 9 10.17 -11.18 13.85
C PRO A 9 11.39 -10.46 13.27
N ALA A 10 12.22 -9.95 14.16
CA ALA A 10 13.49 -9.31 13.83
C ALA A 10 14.54 -9.62 14.90
N GLU A 11 15.78 -9.31 14.59
CA GLU A 11 16.92 -9.52 15.46
C GLU A 11 17.77 -8.26 15.52
N VAL A 12 18.22 -7.93 16.72
CA VAL A 12 19.22 -6.91 16.98
C VAL A 12 20.48 -7.62 17.48
N SER A 13 21.63 -7.31 16.92
CA SER A 13 22.90 -7.82 17.40
C SER A 13 23.97 -6.75 17.37
N TRP A 14 25.05 -6.97 18.10
CA TRP A 14 26.19 -6.06 18.11
C TRP A 14 27.44 -6.81 17.67
N SER A 15 28.18 -6.22 16.74
CA SER A 15 29.49 -6.74 16.34
C SER A 15 30.59 -5.77 16.77
N LYS A 16 31.74 -6.30 17.21
CA LYS A 16 32.93 -5.48 17.41
C LYS A 16 33.41 -4.91 16.07
N ALA A 17 33.38 -3.59 15.95
CA ALA A 17 33.94 -2.85 14.82
C ALA A 17 35.45 -2.69 14.99
N PHE A 18 35.90 -2.44 16.22
CA PHE A 18 37.31 -2.38 16.60
C PHE A 18 37.49 -2.70 18.09
N ASP A 19 38.71 -3.04 18.46
CA ASP A 19 39.12 -3.35 19.84
C ASP A 19 40.58 -2.89 19.98
N TYR A 20 40.81 -1.86 20.77
CA TYR A 20 42.12 -1.23 20.90
C TYR A 20 42.50 -1.04 22.36
N TYR A 21 43.73 -1.37 22.69
CA TYR A 21 44.33 -1.11 23.99
C TYR A 21 45.50 -0.13 23.82
N ASN A 22 45.45 0.98 24.54
CA ASN A 22 46.56 1.91 24.63
C ASN A 22 47.51 1.41 25.73
N GLY A 23 48.59 0.75 25.33
CA GLY A 23 49.63 0.28 26.25
C GLY A 23 50.63 1.36 26.67
N ASP A 24 50.50 2.59 26.14
CA ASP A 24 51.43 3.68 26.41
C ASP A 24 51.06 4.42 27.71
N ASP A 25 52.03 5.17 28.24
CA ASP A 25 51.89 6.04 29.42
C ASP A 25 51.32 7.44 29.09
N THR A 26 51.00 7.67 27.82
CA THR A 26 50.42 8.91 27.31
C THR A 26 49.05 8.69 26.67
N THR A 27 48.31 9.79 26.47
CA THR A 27 47.03 9.74 25.75
C THR A 27 47.28 9.65 24.25
N THR A 28 46.68 8.66 23.61
CA THR A 28 46.78 8.44 22.16
C THR A 28 45.48 8.82 21.47
N THR A 29 45.59 9.50 20.33
CA THR A 29 44.47 9.74 19.42
C THR A 29 44.42 8.61 18.40
N ARG A 30 43.26 7.96 18.29
CA ARG A 30 43.01 6.88 17.35
C ARG A 30 41.90 7.27 16.38
N THR A 31 42.13 7.06 15.10
CA THR A 31 41.14 7.27 14.04
C THR A 31 40.73 5.92 13.48
N ASP A 32 39.45 5.57 13.61
CA ASP A 32 38.89 4.35 13.03
C ASP A 32 37.92 4.66 11.91
N LYS A 33 37.98 3.84 10.87
CA LYS A 33 37.11 3.90 9.70
C LYS A 33 36.25 2.64 9.66
N TYR A 34 34.95 2.78 9.53
CA TYR A 34 34.03 1.66 9.46
C TYR A 34 32.93 1.90 8.44
N THR A 35 32.46 0.82 7.83
CA THR A 35 31.37 0.86 6.87
C THR A 35 30.02 0.89 7.57
N TRP A 36 29.02 1.48 6.94
CA TRP A 36 27.63 1.33 7.35
C TRP A 36 26.80 0.97 6.13
N SER A 37 25.65 0.36 6.36
CA SER A 37 24.73 0.04 5.28
C SER A 37 23.28 -0.02 5.78
N ARG A 38 22.36 0.31 4.90
CA ARG A 38 20.93 0.02 5.05
C ARG A 38 20.43 -0.59 3.76
N LYS A 39 19.74 -1.71 3.90
CA LYS A 39 19.13 -2.46 2.81
C LYS A 39 17.69 -2.75 3.18
N MET A 40 16.81 -2.61 2.21
CA MET A 40 15.44 -3.06 2.30
C MET A 40 14.99 -3.67 0.98
N VAL A 41 14.36 -4.84 1.04
CA VAL A 41 13.70 -5.48 -0.10
C VAL A 41 12.19 -5.49 0.16
N LYS A 42 11.44 -4.64 -0.54
CA LYS A 42 9.99 -4.43 -0.30
C LYS A 42 9.17 -5.69 -0.56
N GLY A 43 9.43 -6.41 -1.65
CA GLY A 43 8.80 -7.71 -1.92
C GLY A 43 8.90 -8.67 -0.74
N ARG A 44 10.10 -8.87 -0.20
CA ARG A 44 10.33 -9.74 0.96
C ARG A 44 9.62 -9.23 2.22
N PHE A 45 9.60 -7.92 2.46
CA PHE A 45 8.85 -7.35 3.58
C PHE A 45 7.35 -7.68 3.49
N ARG A 46 6.76 -7.54 2.29
CA ARG A 46 5.35 -7.87 2.05
C ARG A 46 5.06 -9.36 2.26
N GLU A 47 5.95 -10.23 1.79
CA GLU A 47 5.86 -11.67 2.01
C GLU A 47 5.88 -12.02 3.51
N ASP A 48 6.86 -11.49 4.25
CA ASP A 48 6.98 -11.71 5.70
C ASP A 48 5.75 -11.16 6.46
N ALA A 49 5.22 -10.00 6.04
CA ALA A 49 3.99 -9.43 6.59
C ALA A 49 2.76 -10.31 6.33
N ASN A 50 2.61 -10.81 5.10
CA ASN A 50 1.51 -11.71 4.72
C ASN A 50 1.58 -13.03 5.50
N GLN A 51 2.79 -13.57 5.68
CA GLN A 51 3.00 -14.74 6.52
C GLN A 51 2.62 -14.48 7.98
N ALA A 52 3.06 -13.35 8.56
CA ALA A 52 2.70 -12.97 9.93
C ALA A 52 1.17 -12.79 10.11
N ILE A 53 0.46 -12.27 9.10
CA ILE A 53 -1.02 -12.23 9.10
C ILE A 53 -1.60 -13.64 9.11
N ALA A 54 -1.11 -14.53 8.26
CA ALA A 54 -1.60 -15.90 8.17
C ALA A 54 -1.39 -16.67 9.50
N GLU A 55 -0.21 -16.53 10.10
CA GLU A 55 0.11 -17.13 11.40
C GLU A 55 -0.75 -16.55 12.53
N ALA A 56 -0.94 -15.22 12.58
CA ALA A 56 -1.80 -14.58 13.56
C ALA A 56 -3.27 -15.04 13.44
N LYS A 57 -3.77 -15.23 12.22
CA LYS A 57 -5.10 -15.80 11.96
C LYS A 57 -5.19 -17.24 12.47
N PHE A 58 -4.20 -18.07 12.14
CA PHE A 58 -4.13 -19.47 12.58
C PHE A 58 -4.12 -19.60 14.11
N ARG A 59 -3.42 -18.70 14.81
CA ARG A 59 -3.34 -18.68 16.28
C ARG A 59 -4.53 -17.99 16.97
N GLY A 60 -5.51 -17.46 16.22
CA GLY A 60 -6.63 -16.70 16.78
C GLY A 60 -6.23 -15.36 17.43
N GLN A 61 -5.04 -14.85 17.10
CA GLN A 61 -4.49 -13.59 17.63
C GLN A 61 -4.79 -12.39 16.71
N PHE A 62 -5.31 -12.65 15.50
CA PHE A 62 -5.66 -11.63 14.54
C PHE A 62 -7.03 -11.01 14.84
N THR A 63 -7.06 -9.69 15.09
CA THR A 63 -8.28 -8.96 15.42
C THR A 63 -9.02 -8.40 14.20
N GLY A 64 -8.49 -8.60 12.99
CA GLY A 64 -9.11 -8.13 11.76
C GLY A 64 -10.23 -9.06 11.27
N GLU A 65 -11.16 -8.52 10.49
CA GLU A 65 -12.24 -9.28 9.88
C GLU A 65 -11.73 -10.44 9.00
N TYR A 66 -12.31 -11.62 9.19
CA TYR A 66 -11.98 -12.82 8.42
C TYR A 66 -12.43 -12.68 6.95
N GLY A 67 -11.61 -13.18 6.02
CA GLY A 67 -11.83 -13.04 4.58
C GLY A 67 -11.51 -11.65 4.01
N ALA A 68 -11.13 -10.68 4.84
CA ALA A 68 -10.61 -9.40 4.36
C ALA A 68 -9.16 -9.52 3.89
N SER A 69 -8.80 -8.75 2.86
CA SER A 69 -7.41 -8.53 2.44
C SER A 69 -6.85 -7.30 3.16
N TRP A 70 -5.57 -7.33 3.55
CA TRP A 70 -4.96 -6.30 4.39
C TRP A 70 -3.68 -5.77 3.75
N ASP A 71 -3.45 -4.47 3.89
CA ASP A 71 -2.21 -3.80 3.50
C ASP A 71 -1.47 -3.25 4.72
N VAL A 72 -0.14 -3.24 4.65
CA VAL A 72 0.70 -2.56 5.65
C VAL A 72 0.73 -1.06 5.36
N VAL A 73 0.14 -0.26 6.26
CA VAL A 73 0.06 1.22 6.12
C VAL A 73 1.07 1.96 7.00
N SER A 74 1.63 1.29 7.99
CA SER A 74 2.82 1.78 8.70
C SER A 74 3.58 0.61 9.33
N ALA A 75 4.89 0.76 9.48
CA ALA A 75 5.73 -0.21 10.17
C ALA A 75 6.60 0.53 11.20
N LYS A 76 6.82 -0.06 12.38
CA LYS A 76 7.65 0.50 13.44
C LYS A 76 8.48 -0.60 14.07
N ALA A 77 9.80 -0.44 14.10
CA ALA A 77 10.67 -1.32 14.88
C ALA A 77 10.72 -0.85 16.34
N ARG A 78 10.60 -1.79 17.29
CA ARG A 78 10.84 -1.54 18.71
C ARG A 78 12.31 -1.81 19.02
N VAL A 79 13.12 -0.75 18.96
CA VAL A 79 14.55 -0.78 19.32
C VAL A 79 14.78 0.32 20.33
N GLU A 80 15.16 -0.05 21.56
CA GLU A 80 15.28 0.86 22.71
C GLU A 80 16.59 1.66 22.73
N TYR A 81 17.50 1.40 21.78
CA TYR A 81 18.81 2.04 21.74
C TYR A 81 18.79 3.39 21.01
N GLU A 82 19.64 4.32 21.46
CA GLU A 82 19.80 5.67 20.87
C GLU A 82 20.19 5.62 19.38
N VAL A 83 20.91 4.57 18.98
CA VAL A 83 21.33 4.26 17.60
C VAL A 83 20.18 3.79 16.68
N SER A 84 18.93 3.79 17.14
CA SER A 84 17.74 3.27 16.42
C SER A 84 17.22 4.16 15.29
N ALA A 85 17.78 5.36 15.08
CA ALA A 85 17.29 6.30 14.06
C ALA A 85 17.38 5.72 12.63
N ASP A 86 18.49 5.05 12.30
CA ASP A 86 18.67 4.43 10.98
C ASP A 86 17.66 3.30 10.74
N ILE A 87 17.36 2.52 11.78
CA ILE A 87 16.36 1.45 11.72
C ILE A 87 14.97 2.05 11.53
N LYS A 88 14.59 3.04 12.35
CA LYS A 88 13.29 3.72 12.27
C LYS A 88 13.08 4.31 10.88
N ASN A 89 14.08 5.00 10.34
CA ASN A 89 14.01 5.58 9.00
C ASN A 89 13.88 4.53 7.90
N THR A 90 14.63 3.43 8.00
CA THR A 90 14.58 2.35 7.00
C THR A 90 13.23 1.62 7.06
N VAL A 91 12.73 1.27 8.24
CA VAL A 91 11.43 0.60 8.41
C VAL A 91 10.26 1.53 8.03
N ASN A 92 10.35 2.82 8.32
CA ASN A 92 9.33 3.78 7.87
C ASN A 92 9.32 3.98 6.35
N SER A 93 10.37 3.58 5.62
CA SER A 93 10.40 3.68 4.16
C SER A 93 9.52 2.62 3.47
N VAL A 94 9.14 1.54 4.17
CA VAL A 94 8.27 0.46 3.66
C VAL A 94 7.00 1.01 3.03
N THR A 95 6.42 2.02 3.67
CA THR A 95 5.09 2.54 3.35
C THR A 95 5.13 3.80 2.50
N ARG A 96 6.32 4.20 2.03
CA ARG A 96 6.45 5.28 1.04
C ARG A 96 6.15 4.72 -0.35
N ASP A 97 5.40 5.48 -1.13
CA ASP A 97 5.09 5.25 -2.56
C ASP A 97 6.33 5.42 -3.46
N GLU A 98 7.48 4.92 -3.03
CA GLU A 98 8.69 4.84 -3.84
C GLU A 98 8.61 3.59 -4.72
N VAL A 99 8.77 3.79 -6.04
CA VAL A 99 8.71 2.75 -7.08
C VAL A 99 9.83 1.71 -6.94
N LYS A 100 10.91 2.03 -6.22
CA LYS A 100 12.06 1.13 -6.05
C LYS A 100 11.68 -0.05 -5.13
N GLU A 101 11.78 -1.26 -5.67
CA GLU A 101 11.59 -2.52 -4.93
C GLU A 101 12.74 -2.81 -3.95
N GLU A 102 13.94 -2.28 -4.24
CA GLU A 102 15.11 -2.37 -3.36
C GLU A 102 15.64 -0.98 -3.03
N ILE A 103 15.83 -0.74 -1.73
CA ILE A 103 16.56 0.43 -1.21
C ILE A 103 17.88 -0.10 -0.68
N PHE A 104 18.98 0.41 -1.20
CA PHE A 104 20.31 0.10 -0.70
C PHE A 104 21.13 1.38 -0.62
N GLU A 105 21.66 1.65 0.56
CA GLU A 105 22.63 2.71 0.79
C GLU A 105 23.75 2.20 1.68
N SER A 106 24.96 2.67 1.41
CA SER A 106 26.13 2.37 2.22
C SER A 106 27.09 3.54 2.21
N GLY A 107 27.96 3.58 3.21
CA GLY A 107 29.03 4.56 3.27
C GLY A 107 30.09 4.15 4.26
N GLU A 108 31.00 5.08 4.51
CA GLU A 108 32.06 4.93 5.48
C GLU A 108 31.97 6.10 6.45
N GLU A 109 32.07 5.81 7.74
CA GLU A 109 32.24 6.82 8.77
C GLU A 109 33.67 6.73 9.31
N VAL A 110 34.20 7.89 9.67
CA VAL A 110 35.49 8.03 10.33
C VAL A 110 35.24 8.67 11.67
N THR A 111 35.72 8.04 12.74
CA THR A 111 35.57 8.58 14.09
C THR A 111 36.93 8.63 14.78
N GLU A 112 37.18 9.74 15.46
CA GLU A 112 38.38 9.95 16.25
C GLU A 112 38.08 9.76 17.74
N TYR A 113 38.95 9.03 18.43
CA TYR A 113 38.86 8.73 19.85
C TYR A 113 40.15 9.12 20.56
N LYS A 114 40.03 9.79 21.71
CA LYS A 114 41.16 10.03 22.62
C LYS A 114 41.14 8.99 23.72
N ILE A 115 42.23 8.25 23.85
CA ILE A 115 42.32 7.07 24.70
C ILE A 115 43.45 7.32 25.69
N GLY A 116 43.12 7.38 26.97
CA GLY A 116 44.10 7.62 28.04
C GLY A 116 45.12 6.47 28.16
N PRO A 117 46.17 6.66 28.96
CA PRO A 117 47.17 5.63 29.19
C PRO A 117 46.55 4.38 29.81
N GLU A 118 47.09 3.21 29.46
CA GLU A 118 46.65 1.88 29.93
C GLU A 118 45.13 1.61 29.80
N ASN A 119 44.44 2.31 28.89
CA ASN A 119 43.01 2.16 28.68
C ASN A 119 42.70 1.35 27.42
N ARG A 120 41.59 0.63 27.47
CA ARG A 120 41.02 -0.08 26.33
C ARG A 120 39.77 0.63 25.81
N LEU A 121 39.56 0.56 24.51
CA LEU A 121 38.39 1.05 23.82
C LEU A 121 37.91 0.00 22.84
N ILE A 122 36.69 -0.48 23.04
CA ILE A 122 36.01 -1.43 22.17
C ILE A 122 34.83 -0.72 21.52
N GLY A 123 34.82 -0.67 20.20
CA GLY A 123 33.73 -0.09 19.42
C GLY A 123 32.75 -1.18 18.97
N TYR A 124 31.48 -1.02 19.30
CA TYR A 124 30.40 -1.91 18.92
C TYR A 124 29.44 -1.26 17.91
N ARG A 125 29.15 -2.01 16.84
CA ARG A 125 28.18 -1.60 15.81
C ARG A 125 26.92 -2.43 15.91
N MET A 126 25.78 -1.76 15.94
CA MET A 126 24.48 -2.40 15.93
C MET A 126 24.12 -2.89 14.53
N HIS A 127 23.59 -4.12 14.46
CA HIS A 127 22.97 -4.71 13.30
C HIS A 127 21.51 -5.01 13.60
N PHE A 128 20.64 -4.73 12.65
CA PHE A 128 19.22 -5.08 12.68
C PHE A 128 18.87 -5.89 11.45
N ASN A 129 18.23 -7.04 11.62
CA ASN A 129 17.78 -7.88 10.52
C ASN A 129 16.36 -8.40 10.78
N GLY A 130 15.46 -8.26 9.81
CA GLY A 130 14.10 -8.80 9.90
C GLY A 130 13.17 -8.21 8.85
N GLY A 131 12.18 -8.96 8.39
CA GLY A 131 11.19 -8.46 7.43
C GLY A 131 11.79 -8.01 6.09
N GLY A 132 12.90 -8.60 5.63
CA GLY A 132 13.62 -8.09 4.45
C GLY A 132 14.33 -6.73 4.64
N VAL A 133 14.42 -6.23 5.88
CA VAL A 133 15.22 -5.06 6.28
C VAL A 133 16.54 -5.54 6.89
N SER A 134 17.64 -4.91 6.50
CA SER A 134 18.98 -5.13 7.08
C SER A 134 19.66 -3.77 7.28
N VAL A 135 20.11 -3.47 8.49
CA VAL A 135 20.76 -2.20 8.83
C VAL A 135 22.02 -2.49 9.65
N ALA A 136 23.16 -2.01 9.18
CA ALA A 136 24.36 -1.80 9.97
C ALA A 136 24.46 -0.31 10.31
N SER A 137 24.27 0.02 11.59
CA SER A 137 24.20 1.39 12.12
C SER A 137 25.39 2.25 11.71
N ARG A 138 25.12 3.53 11.41
CA ARG A 138 26.16 4.58 11.25
C ARG A 138 26.85 4.93 12.56
N GLN A 139 26.20 4.70 13.69
CA GLN A 139 26.72 5.04 15.01
C GLN A 139 27.38 3.82 15.67
N ILE A 140 28.46 4.09 16.41
CA ILE A 140 29.20 3.13 17.23
C ILE A 140 29.01 3.49 18.70
N ILE A 141 28.78 2.48 19.54
CA ILE A 141 28.84 2.63 21.00
C ILE A 141 30.18 2.08 21.46
N THR A 142 30.86 2.79 22.36
CA THR A 142 32.15 2.36 22.90
C THR A 142 32.03 1.84 24.33
N ARG A 143 32.89 0.88 24.68
CA ARG A 143 33.02 0.34 26.04
C ARG A 143 34.49 0.12 26.40
N PRO A 144 34.87 0.25 27.69
CA PRO A 144 36.24 0.01 28.14
C PRO A 144 36.56 -1.49 28.24
N GLU A 145 35.56 -2.34 28.43
CA GLU A 145 35.71 -3.77 28.61
C GLU A 145 34.75 -4.55 27.71
N PRO A 146 35.07 -5.81 27.33
CA PRO A 146 34.15 -6.67 26.60
C PRO A 146 32.86 -6.86 27.40
N ASP A 147 31.72 -6.71 26.74
CA ASP A 147 30.40 -6.97 27.35
C ASP A 147 29.74 -8.15 26.62
N PRO A 148 29.86 -9.38 27.14
CA PRO A 148 29.25 -10.56 26.54
C PRO A 148 27.72 -10.49 26.44
N ASN A 149 27.05 -9.66 27.26
CA ASN A 149 25.61 -9.48 27.15
C ASN A 149 25.25 -8.54 25.99
N PHE A 150 26.15 -7.60 25.67
CA PHE A 150 25.99 -6.70 24.54
C PHE A 150 26.19 -7.43 23.20
N GLU A 151 27.06 -8.43 23.16
CA GLU A 151 27.34 -9.26 21.97
C GLU A 151 26.24 -10.31 21.68
N LYS A 152 25.24 -10.45 22.55
CA LYS A 152 24.12 -11.38 22.32
C LYS A 152 23.18 -10.86 21.23
N VAL A 153 22.65 -11.78 20.45
CA VAL A 153 21.52 -11.52 19.56
C VAL A 153 20.26 -11.40 20.43
N LEU A 154 19.57 -10.27 20.31
CA LEU A 154 18.33 -9.97 20.99
C LEU A 154 17.17 -10.07 19.99
N SER A 155 16.14 -10.83 20.35
CA SER A 155 14.89 -10.84 19.58
C SER A 155 14.20 -9.48 19.67
N SER A 156 13.73 -8.98 18.54
CA SER A 156 12.95 -7.75 18.40
C SER A 156 11.81 -8.01 17.41
N ASN A 157 10.89 -7.05 17.27
CA ASN A 157 9.78 -7.14 16.34
C ASN A 157 9.60 -5.83 15.56
N ILE A 158 9.16 -5.96 14.32
CA ILE A 158 8.58 -4.87 13.53
C ILE A 158 7.06 -4.93 13.71
N THR A 159 6.49 -3.95 14.39
CA THR A 159 5.03 -3.80 14.49
C THR A 159 4.50 -3.13 13.22
N CYS A 160 3.64 -3.82 12.49
CA CYS A 160 2.98 -3.27 11.30
C CYS A 160 1.53 -2.97 11.61
N ALA A 161 1.10 -1.74 11.35
CA ALA A 161 -0.32 -1.39 11.35
C ALA A 161 -0.92 -1.75 9.99
N LEU A 162 -2.09 -2.37 10.03
CA LEU A 162 -2.79 -2.87 8.86
C LEU A 162 -4.05 -2.06 8.59
N GLU A 163 -4.39 -1.93 7.32
CA GLU A 163 -5.68 -1.43 6.85
C GLU A 163 -6.31 -2.45 5.90
N ALA A 164 -7.63 -2.61 5.99
CA ALA A 164 -8.35 -3.51 5.11
C ALA A 164 -8.41 -2.90 3.71
N LYS A 165 -7.99 -3.66 2.71
CA LYS A 165 -8.18 -3.29 1.30
C LYS A 165 -9.66 -3.20 1.00
N ARG A 166 -10.03 -2.18 0.24
CA ARG A 166 -11.40 -1.99 -0.23
C ARG A 166 -11.55 -2.56 -1.64
N PHE A 167 -12.61 -3.31 -1.85
CA PHE A 167 -12.98 -3.88 -3.13
C PHE A 167 -14.38 -3.40 -3.53
N LEU A 168 -14.57 -3.14 -4.82
CA LEU A 168 -15.87 -2.75 -5.34
C LEU A 168 -16.83 -3.93 -5.24
N ARG A 169 -18.00 -3.74 -4.61
CA ARG A 169 -19.10 -4.72 -4.55
C ARG A 169 -20.23 -4.39 -5.52
N GLY A 170 -20.34 -3.12 -5.87
CA GLY A 170 -21.35 -2.64 -6.79
C GLY A 170 -21.23 -1.14 -7.00
N ILE A 171 -22.14 -0.62 -7.80
CA ILE A 171 -22.30 0.81 -8.01
C ILE A 171 -23.80 1.06 -7.95
N GLN A 172 -24.19 1.97 -7.08
CA GLN A 172 -25.55 2.48 -7.00
C GLN A 172 -25.72 3.61 -8.01
N VAL A 173 -26.80 3.55 -8.79
CA VAL A 173 -27.22 4.66 -9.64
C VAL A 173 -28.15 5.55 -8.83
N VAL A 174 -27.86 6.84 -8.78
CA VAL A 174 -28.64 7.84 -8.05
C VAL A 174 -29.17 8.88 -9.03
N TYR A 175 -30.47 9.13 -8.98
CA TYR A 175 -31.11 10.20 -9.73
C TYR A 175 -31.26 11.46 -8.89
N GLY A 176 -31.21 12.61 -9.55
CA GLY A 176 -31.60 13.90 -8.99
C GLY A 176 -32.39 14.73 -10.00
N ASP A 177 -33.16 15.68 -9.47
CA ASP A 177 -33.81 16.72 -10.25
C ASP A 177 -32.94 17.98 -10.38
N LYS A 178 -31.89 18.10 -9.53
CA LYS A 178 -31.02 19.27 -9.45
C LYS A 178 -29.56 18.88 -9.22
N GLU A 179 -28.63 19.60 -9.84
CA GLU A 179 -27.18 19.30 -9.78
C GLU A 179 -26.61 19.24 -8.34
N TRP A 180 -27.14 20.05 -7.41
CA TRP A 180 -26.67 20.09 -6.01
C TRP A 180 -27.11 18.89 -5.17
N GLN A 181 -28.00 18.03 -5.68
CA GLN A 181 -28.33 16.76 -5.04
C GLN A 181 -27.28 15.67 -5.30
N ARG A 182 -26.22 16.00 -6.03
CA ARG A 182 -25.10 15.10 -6.28
C ARG A 182 -24.58 14.51 -4.96
N PRO A 183 -24.52 13.18 -4.83
CA PRO A 183 -23.89 12.54 -3.68
C PRO A 183 -22.41 12.89 -3.57
N ASP A 184 -21.93 13.18 -2.36
CA ASP A 184 -20.52 13.53 -2.10
C ASP A 184 -19.54 12.43 -2.48
N ASN A 185 -19.99 11.18 -2.43
CA ASN A 185 -19.20 9.99 -2.69
C ASN A 185 -19.42 9.43 -4.11
N CYS A 186 -19.88 10.22 -5.08
CA CYS A 186 -19.96 9.77 -6.46
C CYS A 186 -18.58 9.39 -7.02
N ILE A 187 -18.54 8.53 -8.04
CA ILE A 187 -17.31 8.17 -8.75
C ILE A 187 -16.64 9.47 -9.25
N PRO A 188 -15.36 9.70 -8.92
CA PRO A 188 -14.66 10.90 -9.36
C PRO A 188 -14.53 10.93 -10.88
N VAL A 189 -14.47 12.12 -11.45
CA VAL A 189 -14.26 12.32 -12.89
C VAL A 189 -12.88 12.88 -13.12
N ASP A 190 -12.14 12.27 -14.04
CA ASP A 190 -10.86 12.79 -14.50
C ASP A 190 -11.05 14.19 -15.10
N ASN A 191 -10.07 15.08 -14.87
CA ASN A 191 -10.08 16.47 -15.37
C ASN A 191 -11.21 17.37 -14.82
N ASN A 192 -11.75 17.10 -13.63
CA ASN A 192 -12.75 17.95 -12.95
C ASN A 192 -14.02 18.25 -13.75
N LYS A 193 -14.37 17.41 -14.74
CA LYS A 193 -15.64 17.54 -15.46
C LYS A 193 -16.83 17.07 -14.60
N SER A 194 -18.05 17.32 -15.08
CA SER A 194 -19.25 16.94 -14.34
C SER A 194 -19.42 15.41 -14.26
N PRO A 195 -19.72 14.84 -13.07
CA PRO A 195 -20.00 13.41 -12.86
C PRO A 195 -21.42 13.00 -13.25
N ASP A 196 -22.28 13.95 -13.62
CA ASP A 196 -23.61 13.66 -14.12
C ASP A 196 -23.49 12.97 -15.49
N ILE A 197 -23.96 11.73 -15.61
CA ILE A 197 -23.94 10.95 -16.87
C ILE A 197 -24.72 11.67 -17.98
N ASN A 198 -25.77 12.42 -17.62
CA ASN A 198 -26.61 13.14 -18.57
C ASN A 198 -26.27 14.63 -18.70
N LYS A 199 -25.05 15.03 -18.32
CA LYS A 199 -24.60 16.41 -18.53
C LYS A 199 -24.67 16.76 -20.02
N GLY A 200 -25.41 17.83 -20.34
CA GLY A 200 -25.62 18.34 -21.70
C GLY A 200 -27.02 18.11 -22.27
N PHE A 201 -27.89 17.35 -21.59
CA PHE A 201 -29.25 17.07 -22.05
C PHE A 201 -30.29 17.88 -21.26
N SER A 202 -30.92 18.86 -21.92
CA SER A 202 -31.72 19.93 -21.29
C SER A 202 -33.01 19.53 -20.56
N TYR A 203 -33.42 18.26 -20.61
CA TYR A 203 -34.64 17.75 -19.96
C TYR A 203 -34.44 16.38 -19.31
N SER A 204 -33.17 16.04 -19.03
CA SER A 204 -32.80 14.77 -18.43
C SER A 204 -32.78 14.85 -16.91
N ASN A 205 -32.95 13.70 -16.26
CA ASN A 205 -32.60 13.59 -14.86
C ASN A 205 -31.06 13.66 -14.74
N TYR A 206 -30.60 14.25 -13.63
CA TYR A 206 -29.20 14.10 -13.24
C TYR A 206 -28.98 12.66 -12.80
N VAL A 207 -27.91 12.04 -13.28
CA VAL A 207 -27.59 10.64 -12.99
C VAL A 207 -26.17 10.54 -12.50
N TRP A 208 -25.96 10.06 -11.27
CA TRP A 208 -24.64 9.82 -10.70
C TRP A 208 -24.44 8.36 -10.36
N LEU A 209 -23.17 7.95 -10.39
CA LEU A 209 -22.73 6.62 -10.01
C LEU A 209 -22.04 6.71 -8.64
N VAL A 210 -22.50 5.92 -7.67
CA VAL A 210 -21.94 5.89 -6.31
C VAL A 210 -21.34 4.50 -6.07
N PRO A 211 -20.01 4.37 -5.89
CA PRO A 211 -19.39 3.08 -5.67
C PRO A 211 -19.71 2.53 -4.28
N LEU A 212 -20.07 1.26 -4.24
CA LEU A 212 -20.28 0.51 -3.01
C LEU A 212 -19.05 -0.36 -2.76
N TRP A 213 -18.36 -0.10 -1.65
CA TRP A 213 -17.12 -0.77 -1.28
C TRP A 213 -17.36 -1.81 -0.18
N GLY A 214 -16.68 -2.94 -0.26
CA GLY A 214 -16.52 -3.90 0.83
C GLY A 214 -15.06 -4.21 1.08
N ILE A 215 -14.78 -5.10 2.03
CA ILE A 215 -13.40 -5.48 2.39
C ILE A 215 -13.08 -6.95 2.11
N LYS A 216 -14.09 -7.77 1.79
CA LYS A 216 -13.93 -9.17 1.43
C LYS A 216 -13.66 -9.29 -0.06
N ALA A 217 -12.54 -9.90 -0.40
CA ALA A 217 -12.12 -10.07 -1.79
C ALA A 217 -12.71 -11.33 -2.43
N SER A 218 -13.11 -12.30 -1.60
CA SER A 218 -13.73 -13.57 -1.97
C SER A 218 -15.25 -13.52 -2.01
N ASP A 219 -15.86 -12.37 -1.70
CA ASP A 219 -17.31 -12.21 -1.77
C ASP A 219 -17.78 -12.43 -3.23
N SER A 220 -18.84 -13.21 -3.41
CA SER A 220 -19.51 -13.36 -4.71
C SER A 220 -19.94 -12.02 -5.29
N GLU A 221 -20.12 -11.01 -4.43
CA GLU A 221 -20.48 -9.66 -4.83
C GLU A 221 -19.29 -8.82 -5.33
N THR A 222 -18.04 -9.25 -5.12
CA THR A 222 -16.86 -8.48 -5.52
C THR A 222 -16.73 -8.39 -7.05
N CYS A 223 -16.69 -7.15 -7.56
CA CYS A 223 -16.66 -6.85 -8.97
C CYS A 223 -15.33 -7.20 -9.63
N THR A 224 -15.40 -7.67 -10.87
CA THR A 224 -14.26 -8.03 -11.72
C THR A 224 -14.21 -7.24 -13.02
N SER A 225 -15.35 -6.69 -13.47
CA SER A 225 -15.44 -5.84 -14.67
C SER A 225 -16.66 -4.92 -14.61
N LEU A 226 -16.64 -3.85 -15.40
CA LEU A 226 -17.73 -2.89 -15.55
C LEU A 226 -18.00 -2.65 -17.03
N SER A 227 -19.27 -2.61 -17.42
CA SER A 227 -19.71 -2.30 -18.78
C SER A 227 -21.07 -1.60 -18.78
N CYS A 228 -21.45 -0.98 -19.90
CA CYS A 228 -22.78 -0.46 -20.13
C CYS A 228 -23.45 -1.31 -21.22
N ARG A 229 -24.64 -1.82 -20.92
CA ARG A 229 -25.49 -2.50 -21.89
C ARG A 229 -26.52 -1.52 -22.43
N LEU A 230 -26.64 -1.48 -23.76
CA LEU A 230 -27.66 -0.70 -24.45
C LEU A 230 -28.86 -1.59 -24.77
N SER A 231 -30.06 -1.04 -24.65
CA SER A 231 -31.32 -1.73 -24.97
C SER A 231 -32.27 -0.81 -25.73
N ASP A 232 -32.99 -1.36 -26.71
CA ASP A 232 -34.05 -0.65 -27.41
C ASP A 232 -35.34 -0.57 -26.55
N ASP A 233 -35.54 -1.55 -25.67
CA ASP A 233 -36.70 -1.64 -24.78
C ASP A 233 -36.33 -1.37 -23.32
N ALA A 234 -37.27 -0.76 -22.58
CA ALA A 234 -37.14 -0.56 -21.15
C ALA A 234 -37.18 -1.91 -20.43
N GLU A 235 -36.18 -2.17 -19.59
CA GLU A 235 -36.09 -3.38 -18.80
C GLU A 235 -36.69 -3.16 -17.41
N THR A 236 -37.68 -3.99 -17.05
CA THR A 236 -38.36 -3.90 -15.76
C THR A 236 -37.39 -4.24 -14.62
N GLY A 237 -37.30 -3.38 -13.62
CA GLY A 237 -36.44 -3.57 -12.45
C GLY A 237 -35.00 -3.07 -12.61
N SER A 238 -34.62 -2.61 -13.81
CA SER A 238 -33.30 -2.04 -14.09
C SER A 238 -33.33 -0.51 -14.06
N VAL A 239 -32.22 0.10 -13.65
CA VAL A 239 -32.09 1.56 -13.50
C VAL A 239 -31.43 2.14 -14.75
N ASP A 240 -32.19 2.92 -15.52
CA ASP A 240 -31.74 3.52 -16.79
C ASP A 240 -30.80 4.73 -16.58
N LEU A 241 -29.55 4.58 -16.99
CA LEU A 241 -28.55 5.64 -16.97
C LEU A 241 -28.89 6.81 -17.90
N ALA A 242 -29.76 6.59 -18.90
CA ALA A 242 -30.20 7.60 -19.85
C ALA A 242 -31.54 8.28 -19.48
N ALA A 243 -31.98 8.18 -18.22
CA ALA A 243 -33.28 8.68 -17.78
C ALA A 243 -33.54 10.14 -18.19
N GLY A 244 -34.50 10.33 -19.10
CA GLY A 244 -34.91 11.64 -19.63
C GLY A 244 -33.97 12.24 -20.69
N ALA A 245 -32.83 11.61 -20.99
CA ALA A 245 -31.91 12.07 -22.04
C ALA A 245 -32.27 11.56 -23.45
N GLY A 246 -33.17 10.57 -23.55
CA GLY A 246 -33.61 9.96 -24.80
C GLY A 246 -32.59 9.00 -25.42
N GLY A 247 -32.97 8.41 -26.55
CA GLY A 247 -32.21 7.34 -27.21
C GLY A 247 -32.44 5.96 -26.59
N LYS A 248 -31.53 5.02 -26.84
CA LYS A 248 -31.56 3.67 -26.24
C LYS A 248 -31.48 3.73 -24.71
N TYR A 249 -32.11 2.80 -24.01
CA TYR A 249 -31.92 2.61 -22.58
C TYR A 249 -30.51 2.12 -22.30
N ARG A 250 -29.97 2.46 -21.12
CA ARG A 250 -28.60 2.15 -20.73
C ARG A 250 -28.57 1.58 -19.33
N TYR A 251 -27.98 0.42 -19.19
CA TYR A 251 -27.90 -0.29 -17.91
C TYR A 251 -26.46 -0.56 -17.55
N LEU A 252 -26.10 -0.26 -16.31
CA LEU A 252 -24.81 -0.64 -15.77
C LEU A 252 -24.77 -2.16 -15.60
N ASP A 253 -23.81 -2.79 -16.25
CA ASP A 253 -23.53 -4.21 -16.11
C ASP A 253 -22.25 -4.38 -15.27
N ILE A 254 -22.36 -5.18 -14.21
CA ILE A 254 -21.29 -5.38 -13.22
C ILE A 254 -20.92 -6.85 -13.26
N GLY A 255 -19.78 -7.14 -13.88
CA GLY A 255 -19.24 -8.48 -13.94
C GLY A 255 -18.75 -8.93 -12.57
N ARG A 256 -19.20 -10.11 -12.16
CA ARG A 256 -18.79 -10.78 -10.93
C ARG A 256 -18.40 -12.20 -11.25
N ASN A 257 -17.14 -12.53 -11.02
CA ASN A 257 -16.65 -13.89 -11.22
C ASN A 257 -15.72 -14.29 -10.06
N PRO A 258 -16.13 -15.23 -9.19
CA PRO A 258 -15.30 -15.67 -8.06
C PRO A 258 -14.02 -16.38 -8.52
N ALA A 259 -13.99 -16.96 -9.73
CA ALA A 259 -12.80 -17.60 -10.28
C ALA A 259 -11.74 -16.57 -10.74
N ILE A 260 -12.14 -15.34 -11.07
CA ILE A 260 -11.20 -14.28 -11.44
C ILE A 260 -10.55 -13.71 -10.17
N ARG A 261 -9.22 -13.83 -10.10
CA ARG A 261 -8.40 -13.34 -8.98
C ARG A 261 -8.15 -11.83 -9.00
N TYR A 262 -8.40 -11.16 -10.11
CA TYR A 262 -8.26 -9.71 -10.20
C TYR A 262 -9.56 -9.03 -9.76
N LYS A 263 -9.52 -8.33 -8.62
CA LYS A 263 -10.68 -7.66 -8.03
C LYS A 263 -10.50 -6.15 -8.09
N ILE A 264 -11.59 -5.44 -8.42
CA ILE A 264 -11.57 -3.98 -8.59
C ILE A 264 -11.38 -3.30 -7.23
N THR A 265 -10.38 -2.42 -7.13
CA THR A 265 -10.06 -1.65 -5.91
C THR A 265 -10.20 -0.14 -6.07
N GLU A 266 -10.29 0.34 -7.31
CA GLU A 266 -10.40 1.75 -7.62
C GLU A 266 -11.23 1.92 -8.90
N VAL A 267 -12.06 2.96 -8.95
CA VAL A 267 -12.85 3.32 -10.13
C VAL A 267 -12.80 4.82 -10.34
N LEU A 268 -12.61 5.23 -11.59
CA LEU A 268 -12.61 6.62 -12.05
C LEU A 268 -13.51 6.72 -13.29
N MET A 269 -14.21 7.83 -13.45
CA MET A 269 -14.91 8.14 -14.69
C MET A 269 -14.03 9.06 -15.54
N ILE A 270 -13.97 8.80 -16.85
CA ILE A 270 -13.38 9.73 -17.80
C ILE A 270 -14.49 10.28 -18.71
N ARG A 271 -14.45 11.59 -18.91
CA ARG A 271 -15.38 12.33 -19.78
C ARG A 271 -14.59 13.15 -20.79
N GLY A 272 -14.81 12.93 -22.09
CA GLY A 272 -13.95 13.51 -23.12
C GLY A 272 -14.60 13.61 -24.49
N ASP A 273 -13.89 14.25 -25.41
CA ASP A 273 -14.34 14.38 -26.80
C ASP A 273 -13.92 13.16 -27.64
N PHE A 274 -13.19 12.24 -27.03
CA PHE A 274 -12.72 10.98 -27.60
C PHE A 274 -12.87 9.84 -26.59
N GLY A 275 -13.07 8.63 -27.10
CA GLY A 275 -13.07 7.41 -26.30
C GLY A 275 -11.66 6.95 -25.96
N VAL A 276 -11.51 6.38 -24.78
CA VAL A 276 -10.29 5.76 -24.26
C VAL A 276 -10.27 4.29 -24.66
N SER A 277 -9.21 3.88 -25.35
CA SER A 277 -8.99 2.47 -25.67
C SER A 277 -8.46 1.70 -24.46
N ARG A 278 -8.55 0.37 -24.50
CA ARG A 278 -7.95 -0.49 -23.47
C ARG A 278 -6.44 -0.33 -23.40
N GLU A 279 -5.78 -0.08 -24.53
CA GLU A 279 -4.33 0.14 -24.59
C GLU A 279 -3.94 1.45 -23.90
N ASP A 280 -4.70 2.52 -24.13
CA ASP A 280 -4.46 3.83 -23.48
C ASP A 280 -4.68 3.74 -21.97
N ALA A 281 -5.78 3.11 -21.56
CA ALA A 281 -6.06 2.87 -20.13
C ALA A 281 -4.90 2.13 -19.45
N TRP A 282 -4.35 1.10 -20.09
CA TRP A 282 -3.18 0.39 -19.58
C TRP A 282 -1.93 1.29 -19.52
N LYS A 283 -1.62 2.05 -20.59
CA LYS A 283 -0.51 3.01 -20.57
C LYS A 283 -0.62 4.03 -19.44
N TRP A 284 -1.84 4.38 -19.04
CA TRP A 284 -2.13 5.28 -17.91
C TRP A 284 -2.19 4.58 -16.55
N GLY A 285 -1.90 3.28 -16.47
CA GLY A 285 -1.84 2.51 -15.23
C GLY A 285 -3.19 1.95 -14.76
N TRP A 286 -4.21 1.92 -15.60
CA TRP A 286 -5.51 1.30 -15.32
C TRP A 286 -5.55 -0.15 -15.80
N SER A 287 -6.28 -1.01 -15.07
CA SER A 287 -6.41 -2.43 -15.40
C SER A 287 -7.52 -2.71 -16.41
N GLY A 288 -8.48 -1.81 -16.56
CA GLY A 288 -9.57 -1.93 -17.52
C GLY A 288 -10.32 -0.63 -17.75
N VAL A 289 -11.14 -0.66 -18.80
CA VAL A 289 -12.00 0.43 -19.26
C VAL A 289 -13.31 -0.15 -19.79
N SER A 290 -14.43 0.53 -19.53
CA SER A 290 -15.75 0.14 -20.04
C SER A 290 -15.93 0.57 -21.50
N ASN A 291 -16.99 0.09 -22.15
CA ASN A 291 -17.51 0.76 -23.34
C ASN A 291 -18.08 2.16 -23.00
N ASP A 292 -18.37 2.95 -24.03
CA ASP A 292 -18.89 4.31 -23.90
C ASP A 292 -20.35 4.31 -23.43
N PHE A 293 -20.59 4.91 -22.26
CA PHE A 293 -21.92 5.07 -21.68
C PHE A 293 -22.73 6.09 -22.47
N ASN A 294 -22.12 6.92 -23.30
CA ASN A 294 -22.82 7.90 -24.13
C ASN A 294 -23.01 7.46 -25.59
N GLU A 295 -22.67 6.21 -25.91
CA GLU A 295 -22.65 5.70 -27.28
C GLU A 295 -23.96 5.98 -28.01
N GLY A 296 -23.87 6.62 -29.18
CA GLY A 296 -25.03 6.94 -30.02
C GLY A 296 -25.82 8.20 -29.63
N ARG A 297 -25.48 8.93 -28.55
CA ARG A 297 -26.14 10.20 -28.18
C ARG A 297 -25.45 11.47 -28.70
N LYS A 298 -24.31 11.35 -29.39
CA LYS A 298 -23.57 12.48 -30.01
C LYS A 298 -23.16 13.59 -29.02
N HIS A 299 -22.76 13.20 -27.82
CA HIS A 299 -22.20 14.06 -26.76
C HIS A 299 -20.87 13.47 -26.27
N ASP A 300 -20.26 14.03 -25.22
CA ASP A 300 -18.99 13.55 -24.65
C ASP A 300 -18.96 12.02 -24.48
N TYR A 301 -17.83 11.39 -24.77
CA TYR A 301 -17.56 10.01 -24.38
C TYR A 301 -17.52 9.92 -22.85
N ILE A 302 -18.15 8.89 -22.30
CA ILE A 302 -18.18 8.62 -20.86
C ILE A 302 -17.79 7.16 -20.66
N GLN A 303 -16.65 6.91 -20.01
CA GLN A 303 -16.20 5.55 -19.70
C GLN A 303 -15.76 5.44 -18.24
N LEU A 304 -15.86 4.24 -17.69
CA LEU A 304 -15.30 3.91 -16.38
C LEU A 304 -13.95 3.24 -16.56
N LEU A 305 -12.94 3.76 -15.87
CA LEU A 305 -11.63 3.16 -15.69
C LEU A 305 -11.56 2.50 -14.33
N TRP A 306 -10.83 1.39 -14.22
CA TRP A 306 -10.64 0.74 -12.91
C TRP A 306 -9.26 0.12 -12.74
N LYS A 307 -8.76 0.11 -11.49
CA LYS A 307 -7.61 -0.69 -11.10
C LYS A 307 -8.07 -1.97 -10.45
N SER A 308 -7.33 -3.04 -10.69
CA SER A 308 -7.52 -4.32 -10.03
C SER A 308 -6.22 -4.79 -9.42
N ILE A 309 -6.34 -5.47 -8.28
CA ILE A 309 -5.24 -6.21 -7.68
C ILE A 309 -5.52 -7.70 -7.79
N LYS A 310 -4.45 -8.49 -7.93
CA LYS A 310 -4.53 -9.93 -7.79
C LYS A 310 -4.71 -10.25 -6.31
N VAL A 311 -5.75 -11.00 -5.95
CA VAL A 311 -5.95 -11.49 -4.58
C VAL A 311 -5.26 -12.84 -4.42
N ASP A 312 -4.53 -13.00 -3.32
CA ASP A 312 -3.81 -14.24 -3.01
C ASP A 312 -4.78 -15.37 -2.63
N ASP A 313 -4.34 -16.62 -2.80
CA ASP A 313 -5.17 -17.81 -2.57
C ASP A 313 -5.64 -17.94 -1.11
N THR A 314 -4.93 -17.33 -0.15
CA THR A 314 -5.27 -17.32 1.29
C THR A 314 -6.49 -16.45 1.63
N VAL A 315 -6.98 -15.64 0.69
CA VAL A 315 -8.19 -14.80 0.88
C VAL A 315 -9.46 -15.53 0.43
N LEU A 316 -9.32 -16.60 -0.35
CA LEU A 316 -10.41 -17.33 -1.00
C LEU A 316 -10.75 -18.67 -0.34
N SER A 317 -9.95 -19.09 0.66
CA SER A 317 -10.22 -20.18 1.59
C SER A 317 -10.89 -19.69 2.86
#